data_AF-B7G5T9-F1
#
_entry.id   AF-B7G5T9-F1
#
_cell.length_a   1.000
_cell.length_b   1.000
_cell.length_c   1.000
_cell.angle_alpha   90.00
_cell.angle_beta   90.00
_cell.angle_gamma   90.00
#
_symmetry.space_group_name_H-M   'P 1'
#
loop_
_entity.id
_entity.type
_entity.pdbx_description
1 polymer ?
#
loop_
_entity_poly.entity_id
_entity_poly.type
_entity_poly.pdbx_seq_one_letter_code
_entity_poly.pdbx_strand_id
1 'polypeptide(L)'
;MQRLLSTVLVALVTLFGAISWLRQKQLHSEQALHDGGIDVIAIRHLDQTIMTPSPYNASTNCLDPKNRSACTTSRDLRFTRSRDNLAPINTSTFRMKLYWEPGYFWQEEDYERKWCWMCVDMCNVSSSIQVVNCDDDGGLAAPDRFRFIQQRTAMEVQIQEIGSRLCLQRQNDRVITLQSCNVAEASQRFFASSGRFAWGQRFEITPRGLSGECITQRHHPKAGEILEVEPTITARMSDTSYWNLY
;
A
#
# COMPACT_ATOMS: atom_id res chain seq x y z
N MET A 1 -28.73 25.55 48.04
CA MET A 1 -29.63 24.82 47.12
C MET A 1 -29.25 24.94 45.64
N GLN A 2 -28.92 26.12 45.10
CA GLN A 2 -28.59 26.27 43.66
C GLN A 2 -27.40 25.46 43.13
N ARG A 3 -26.36 25.21 43.93
CA ARG A 3 -25.19 24.41 43.48
C ARG A 3 -25.48 22.92 43.30
N LEU A 4 -26.46 22.36 44.02
CA LEU A 4 -26.85 20.95 43.89
C LEU A 4 -27.67 20.70 42.61
N LEU A 5 -28.46 21.67 42.17
CA LEU A 5 -29.27 21.56 40.95
C LEU A 5 -28.41 21.53 39.68
N SER A 6 -27.31 22.27 39.65
CA SER A 6 -26.41 22.32 38.48
C SER A 6 -25.70 20.99 38.23
N THR A 7 -25.20 20.34 39.27
CA THR A 7 -24.49 19.06 39.14
C THR A 7 -25.40 17.91 38.69
N VAL A 8 -26.65 17.91 39.14
CA VAL A 8 -27.65 16.91 38.74
C VAL A 8 -28.04 17.08 37.27
N LEU A 9 -28.14 18.31 36.77
CA LEU A 9 -28.47 18.57 35.38
C LEU A 9 -27.37 18.10 34.42
N VAL A 10 -26.10 18.34 34.77
CA VAL A 10 -24.95 17.88 33.96
C VAL A 10 -24.87 16.35 33.93
N ALA A 11 -25.11 15.68 35.06
CA ALA A 11 -25.12 14.22 35.12
C ALA A 11 -26.28 13.59 34.33
N LEU A 12 -27.44 14.23 34.26
CA LEU A 12 -28.57 13.74 33.45
C LEU A 12 -28.29 13.88 31.95
N VAL A 13 -27.71 15.01 31.51
CA VAL A 13 -27.39 15.22 30.09
C VAL A 13 -26.35 14.20 29.58
N THR A 14 -25.34 13.87 30.38
CA THR A 14 -24.35 12.85 30.00
C THR A 14 -24.95 11.45 29.96
N LEU A 15 -25.87 11.12 30.88
CA LEU A 15 -26.54 9.82 30.91
C LEU A 15 -27.47 9.62 29.70
N PHE A 16 -28.25 10.65 29.31
CA PHE A 16 -29.09 10.57 28.11
C PHE A 16 -28.28 10.47 26.81
N GLY A 17 -27.13 11.14 26.73
CA GLY A 17 -26.21 11.01 25.60
C GLY A 17 -25.65 9.58 25.45
N ALA A 18 -25.23 8.96 26.56
CA ALA A 18 -24.70 7.59 26.56
C ALA A 18 -25.76 6.55 26.18
N ILE A 19 -27.01 6.71 26.65
CA ILE A 19 -28.12 5.81 26.30
C ILE A 19 -28.48 5.93 24.82
N SER A 20 -28.48 7.15 24.26
CA SER A 20 -28.73 7.37 22.82
C SER A 20 -27.67 6.69 21.95
N TRP A 21 -26.39 6.80 22.33
CA TRP A 21 -25.28 6.19 21.60
C TRP A 21 -25.32 4.65 21.64
N LEU A 22 -25.64 4.06 22.80
CA LEU A 22 -25.80 2.60 22.94
C LEU A 22 -26.97 2.06 22.09
N ARG A 23 -28.09 2.79 22.01
CA ARG A 23 -29.24 2.38 21.21
C ARG A 23 -28.95 2.42 19.71
N GLN A 24 -28.13 3.36 19.26
CA GLN A 24 -27.74 3.47 17.85
C GLN A 24 -26.80 2.32 17.43
N LYS A 25 -25.90 1.86 18.31
CA LYS A 25 -25.07 0.67 18.03
C LYS A 25 -25.86 -0.63 17.91
N GLN A 26 -26.94 -0.78 18.68
CA GLN A 26 -27.73 -2.02 18.68
C GLN A 26 -28.57 -2.18 17.40
N LEU A 27 -29.13 -1.08 16.88
CA LEU A 27 -29.90 -1.06 15.61
C LEU A 27 -29.05 -1.43 14.39
N HIS A 28 -27.75 -1.08 14.37
CA HIS A 28 -26.86 -1.48 13.27
C HIS A 28 -26.47 -2.97 13.29
N SER A 29 -26.64 -3.69 14.40
CA SER A 29 -26.29 -5.12 14.46
C SER A 29 -27.42 -6.04 13.98
N GLU A 30 -28.69 -5.61 14.09
CA GLU A 30 -29.84 -6.42 13.67
C GLU A 30 -30.11 -6.39 12.16
N GLN A 31 -29.60 -5.38 11.45
CA GLN A 31 -29.79 -5.25 10.01
C GLN A 31 -28.81 -6.11 9.17
N ALA A 32 -27.79 -6.70 9.81
CA ALA A 32 -26.83 -7.59 9.15
C ALA A 32 -27.25 -9.07 9.11
N LEU A 33 -28.36 -9.45 9.77
CA LEU A 33 -28.74 -10.86 9.92
C LEU A 33 -29.88 -11.34 9.00
N HIS A 34 -30.48 -10.46 8.18
CA HIS A 34 -31.73 -10.79 7.48
C HIS A 34 -31.64 -10.98 5.94
N ASP A 35 -30.46 -10.79 5.32
CA ASP A 35 -30.28 -10.92 3.85
C ASP A 35 -29.46 -12.15 3.41
N GLY A 36 -29.20 -13.11 4.31
CA GLY A 36 -28.52 -14.37 4.00
C GLY A 36 -29.42 -15.43 3.34
N GLY A 37 -30.03 -15.12 2.20
CA GLY A 37 -30.68 -16.10 1.34
C GLY A 37 -29.63 -16.97 0.65
N ILE A 38 -29.52 -18.23 1.08
CA ILE A 38 -28.63 -19.25 0.51
C ILE A 38 -29.15 -19.60 -0.89
N ASP A 39 -28.48 -19.09 -1.93
CA ASP A 39 -28.62 -19.60 -3.29
C ASP A 39 -27.55 -20.68 -3.53
N VAL A 40 -28.01 -21.92 -3.69
CA VAL A 40 -27.15 -23.09 -3.90
C VAL A 40 -26.65 -23.04 -5.34
N ILE A 41 -25.46 -22.45 -5.55
CA ILE A 41 -24.80 -22.40 -6.86
C ILE A 41 -24.17 -23.76 -7.19
N ALA A 42 -24.56 -24.26 -8.36
CA ALA A 42 -24.00 -25.44 -9.01
C ALA A 42 -22.50 -25.30 -9.25
N ILE A 43 -21.74 -26.32 -8.83
CA ILE A 43 -20.31 -26.47 -9.09
C ILE A 43 -20.10 -26.68 -10.60
N ARG A 44 -19.66 -25.64 -11.31
CA ARG A 44 -19.01 -25.80 -12.62
C ARG A 44 -17.52 -25.98 -12.41
N HIS A 45 -17.04 -27.15 -12.79
CA HIS A 45 -15.62 -27.46 -12.99
C HIS A 45 -15.00 -26.41 -13.93
N LEU A 46 -14.08 -25.60 -13.41
CA LEU A 46 -13.17 -24.80 -14.20
C LEU A 46 -11.91 -25.61 -14.48
N ASP A 47 -11.71 -25.85 -15.76
CA ASP A 47 -10.57 -26.49 -16.38
C ASP A 47 -9.29 -25.70 -16.05
N GLN A 48 -8.33 -26.33 -15.37
CA GLN A 48 -7.04 -25.74 -15.05
C GLN A 48 -6.12 -25.80 -16.28
N THR A 49 -6.19 -24.79 -17.15
CA THR A 49 -5.15 -24.58 -18.16
C THR A 49 -3.86 -24.08 -17.49
N ILE A 50 -2.94 -25.01 -17.29
CA ILE A 50 -1.55 -24.80 -16.90
C ILE A 50 -0.87 -23.88 -17.94
N MET A 51 -0.60 -22.62 -17.57
CA MET A 51 0.31 -21.77 -18.34
C MET A 51 1.76 -22.17 -18.02
N THR A 52 2.38 -22.93 -18.91
CA THR A 52 3.83 -23.19 -18.89
C THR A 52 4.61 -21.93 -19.31
N PRO A 53 5.67 -21.54 -18.60
CA PRO A 53 6.51 -20.42 -19.01
C PRO A 53 7.29 -20.74 -20.30
N SER A 54 7.21 -19.81 -21.26
CA SER A 54 7.95 -19.84 -22.52
C SER A 54 9.45 -19.71 -22.29
N PRO A 55 10.30 -20.64 -22.78
CA PRO A 55 11.74 -20.48 -22.73
C PRO A 55 12.18 -19.46 -23.79
N TYR A 56 12.63 -18.29 -23.35
CA TYR A 56 13.39 -17.38 -24.21
C TYR A 56 14.76 -18.00 -24.49
N ASN A 57 14.87 -18.71 -25.62
CA ASN A 57 16.14 -19.15 -26.20
C ASN A 57 16.88 -17.94 -26.78
N ALA A 58 17.84 -17.39 -26.06
CA ALA A 58 18.87 -16.53 -26.63
C ALA A 58 19.83 -17.39 -27.47
N SER A 59 19.49 -17.61 -28.74
CA SER A 59 20.36 -18.30 -29.71
C SER A 59 21.40 -17.32 -30.24
N THR A 60 22.60 -17.36 -29.67
CA THR A 60 23.79 -16.72 -30.27
C THR A 60 24.31 -17.62 -31.38
N ASN A 61 23.73 -17.50 -32.58
CA ASN A 61 24.23 -18.17 -33.77
C ASN A 61 25.46 -17.43 -34.32
N CYS A 62 26.66 -17.96 -34.09
CA CYS A 62 27.81 -17.72 -34.96
C CYS A 62 27.92 -18.91 -35.91
N LEU A 63 27.28 -18.82 -37.07
CA LEU A 63 27.46 -19.77 -38.16
C LEU A 63 28.76 -19.42 -38.89
N ASP A 64 29.84 -20.17 -38.64
CA ASP A 64 30.80 -20.69 -39.64
C ASP A 64 32.17 -21.05 -38.97
N PRO A 65 32.58 -22.33 -38.93
CA PRO A 65 33.87 -22.76 -38.35
C PRO A 65 35.10 -22.48 -39.22
N LYS A 66 34.99 -22.00 -40.46
CA LYS A 66 36.13 -21.97 -41.40
C LYS A 66 36.66 -20.60 -41.81
N ASN A 67 36.16 -19.49 -41.27
CA ASN A 67 36.67 -18.16 -41.59
C ASN A 67 36.98 -17.32 -40.34
N ARG A 68 38.15 -17.56 -39.73
CA ARG A 68 38.61 -16.91 -38.48
C ARG A 68 39.05 -15.44 -38.60
N SER A 69 38.81 -14.75 -39.71
CA SER A 69 39.39 -13.41 -39.95
C SER A 69 38.40 -12.23 -39.99
N ALA A 70 37.10 -12.42 -39.72
CA ALA A 70 36.16 -11.28 -39.78
C ALA A 70 34.93 -11.46 -38.88
N CYS A 71 35.12 -11.66 -37.57
CA CYS A 71 34.10 -11.24 -36.61
C CYS A 71 34.48 -9.84 -36.14
N THR A 72 34.17 -8.84 -36.96
CA THR A 72 34.27 -7.43 -36.58
C THR A 72 33.30 -7.23 -35.42
N THR A 73 33.81 -7.25 -34.20
CA THR A 73 33.09 -6.77 -33.03
C THR A 73 32.65 -5.34 -33.35
N SER A 74 31.36 -5.17 -33.64
CA SER A 74 30.69 -3.87 -33.75
C SER A 74 30.67 -3.22 -32.36
N ARG A 75 31.86 -2.81 -31.91
CA ARG A 75 32.11 -1.84 -30.85
C ARG A 75 31.78 -0.46 -31.41
N ASP A 76 30.50 -0.10 -31.50
CA ASP A 76 30.03 1.28 -31.27
C ASP A 76 28.53 1.43 -31.46
N LEU A 77 27.71 0.51 -30.92
CA LEU A 77 26.45 1.00 -30.38
C LEU A 77 26.81 1.70 -29.08
N ARG A 78 27.20 2.98 -29.21
CA ARG A 78 26.92 3.97 -28.17
C ARG A 78 25.43 3.91 -27.96
N PHE A 79 25.03 3.01 -27.08
CA PHE A 79 23.84 3.17 -26.28
C PHE A 79 24.12 4.45 -25.50
N THR A 80 23.86 5.59 -26.15
CA THR A 80 23.50 6.82 -25.45
C THR A 80 22.28 6.40 -24.68
N ARG A 81 22.54 5.86 -23.47
CA ARG A 81 21.58 5.61 -22.43
C ARG A 81 20.83 6.93 -22.38
N SER A 82 19.65 6.94 -22.99
CA SER A 82 18.72 8.04 -22.89
C SER A 82 18.76 8.36 -21.42
N ARG A 83 19.34 9.51 -21.08
CA ARG A 83 19.06 10.14 -19.80
C ARG A 83 17.59 10.40 -19.95
N ASP A 84 16.79 9.39 -19.61
CA ASP A 84 15.38 9.57 -19.40
C ASP A 84 15.34 10.79 -18.51
N ASN A 85 14.77 11.86 -19.06
CA ASN A 85 14.49 13.08 -18.34
C ASN A 85 13.51 12.64 -17.26
N LEU A 86 14.06 12.10 -16.17
CA LEU A 86 13.36 11.77 -14.97
C LEU A 86 12.98 13.13 -14.42
N ALA A 87 11.80 13.59 -14.86
CA ALA A 87 11.14 14.72 -14.26
C ALA A 87 11.29 14.55 -12.75
N PRO A 88 11.81 15.57 -12.04
CA PRO A 88 11.98 15.50 -10.60
C PRO A 88 10.70 14.95 -9.99
N ILE A 89 10.79 13.91 -9.15
CA ILE A 89 9.63 13.46 -8.38
C ILE A 89 9.10 14.71 -7.69
N ASN A 90 7.91 15.13 -8.13
CA ASN A 90 7.39 16.44 -7.76
C ASN A 90 7.28 16.50 -6.22
N THR A 91 7.52 17.67 -5.65
CA THR A 91 7.33 17.91 -4.21
C THR A 91 5.85 17.92 -3.81
N SER A 92 4.97 17.35 -4.64
CA SER A 92 3.54 17.28 -4.39
C SER A 92 3.26 16.32 -3.22
N THR A 93 2.26 16.68 -2.42
CA THR A 93 1.79 15.81 -1.35
C THR A 93 0.63 14.96 -1.86
N PHE A 94 0.56 13.71 -1.42
CA PHE A 94 -0.42 12.73 -1.87
C PHE A 94 -0.94 11.92 -0.69
N ARG A 95 -2.09 11.26 -0.85
CA ARG A 95 -2.48 10.14 0.00
C ARG A 95 -1.99 8.86 -0.64
N MET A 96 -1.62 7.88 0.16
CA MET A 96 -1.31 6.56 -0.34
C MET A 96 -2.59 5.72 -0.33
N LYS A 97 -2.95 5.13 -1.47
CA LYS A 97 -4.10 4.23 -1.60
C LYS A 97 -3.65 2.88 -2.12
N LEU A 98 -4.20 1.80 -1.55
CA LEU A 98 -4.04 0.45 -2.07
C LEU A 98 -4.67 0.40 -3.47
N TYR A 99 -3.92 -0.11 -4.44
CA TYR A 99 -4.38 -0.15 -5.81
C TYR A 99 -5.39 -1.28 -6.02
N TRP A 100 -6.47 -0.96 -6.72
CA TRP A 100 -7.51 -1.92 -7.11
C TRP A 100 -7.81 -1.77 -8.60
N GLU A 101 -8.12 -2.87 -9.27
CA GLU A 101 -8.60 -2.90 -10.65
C GLU A 101 -9.70 -3.95 -10.85
N PRO A 102 -10.56 -3.80 -11.88
CA PRO A 102 -11.59 -4.80 -12.17
C PRO A 102 -11.01 -6.20 -12.30
N GLY A 103 -11.61 -7.15 -11.58
CA GLY A 103 -11.14 -8.55 -11.47
C GLY A 103 -10.53 -8.89 -10.12
N TYR A 104 -10.15 -7.89 -9.32
CA TYR A 104 -9.75 -8.10 -7.93
C TYR A 104 -10.97 -8.46 -7.08
N PHE A 105 -10.81 -9.44 -6.18
CA PHE A 105 -11.88 -9.94 -5.32
C PHE A 105 -11.46 -9.90 -3.85
N TRP A 106 -11.85 -8.85 -3.13
CA TRP A 106 -11.44 -8.62 -1.74
C TRP A 106 -12.64 -8.73 -0.81
N GLN A 107 -12.50 -9.48 0.28
CA GLN A 107 -13.57 -9.65 1.29
C GLN A 107 -14.93 -10.05 0.67
N GLU A 108 -14.91 -10.93 -0.33
CA GLU A 108 -16.10 -11.38 -1.07
C GLU A 108 -16.78 -10.32 -1.94
N GLU A 109 -16.05 -9.27 -2.31
CA GLU A 109 -16.55 -8.17 -3.13
C GLU A 109 -15.69 -7.95 -4.37
N ASP A 110 -16.36 -7.63 -5.48
CA ASP A 110 -15.79 -7.38 -6.81
C ASP A 110 -15.76 -5.89 -7.18
N TYR A 111 -15.90 -5.02 -6.18
CA TYR A 111 -15.86 -3.57 -6.32
C TYR A 111 -14.78 -2.94 -5.43
N GLU A 112 -14.34 -1.73 -5.80
CA GLU A 112 -13.26 -1.04 -5.09
C GLU A 112 -13.72 -0.54 -3.71
N ARG A 113 -13.09 -1.05 -2.65
CA ARG A 113 -12.95 -0.32 -1.39
C ARG A 113 -11.64 0.45 -1.40
N LYS A 114 -11.72 1.77 -1.19
CA LYS A 114 -10.54 2.61 -1.20
C LYS A 114 -9.84 2.53 0.15
N TRP A 115 -8.70 1.86 0.20
CA TRP A 115 -7.91 1.68 1.42
C TRP A 115 -6.70 2.61 1.42
N CYS A 116 -6.60 3.51 2.40
CA CYS A 116 -5.55 4.52 2.49
C CYS A 116 -4.68 4.39 3.75
N TRP A 117 -3.49 4.97 3.71
CA TRP A 117 -2.61 5.04 4.88
C TRP A 117 -3.04 6.13 5.87
N MET A 118 -2.92 5.81 7.16
CA MET A 118 -3.10 6.73 8.27
C MET A 118 -2.14 6.36 9.40
N CYS A 119 -1.55 7.33 10.07
CA CYS A 119 -0.74 7.10 11.24
C CYS A 119 -1.61 6.76 12.45
N VAL A 120 -1.07 5.94 13.33
CA VAL A 120 -1.66 5.65 14.64
C VAL A 120 -1.23 6.74 15.64
N ASP A 121 -2.11 7.13 16.56
CA ASP A 121 -1.79 8.01 17.69
C ASP A 121 -1.10 9.35 17.33
N MET A 122 -1.73 10.16 16.47
CA MET A 122 -1.31 11.53 16.11
C MET A 122 0.09 11.63 15.45
N CYS A 123 0.53 10.59 14.74
CA CYS A 123 1.76 10.59 13.95
C CYS A 123 3.02 10.94 14.77
N ASN A 124 3.13 10.42 15.99
CA ASN A 124 4.31 10.63 16.83
C ASN A 124 5.48 9.72 16.41
N VAL A 125 6.66 9.96 16.98
CA VAL A 125 7.79 9.04 16.83
C VAL A 125 7.38 7.66 17.33
N SER A 126 7.75 6.62 16.59
CA SER A 126 7.36 5.21 16.76
C SER A 126 5.90 4.87 16.42
N SER A 127 5.05 5.84 16.09
CA SER A 127 3.70 5.56 15.59
C SER A 127 3.75 4.63 14.38
N SER A 128 2.89 3.62 14.38
CA SER A 128 2.71 2.75 13.22
C SER A 128 1.85 3.42 12.15
N ILE A 129 1.88 2.89 10.94
CA ILE A 129 0.91 3.23 9.90
C ILE A 129 -0.14 2.12 9.85
N GLN A 130 -1.41 2.49 9.81
CA GLN A 130 -2.53 1.59 9.59
C GLN A 130 -3.25 1.90 8.29
N VAL A 131 -4.07 0.95 7.85
CA VAL A 131 -4.93 1.09 6.68
C VAL A 131 -6.33 1.49 7.14
N VAL A 132 -6.91 2.53 6.51
CA VAL A 132 -8.28 3.02 6.79
C VAL A 132 -9.06 3.17 5.49
N ASN A 133 -10.38 3.27 5.55
CA ASN A 133 -11.16 3.62 4.36
C ASN A 133 -10.89 5.10 3.99
N CYS A 134 -10.54 5.35 2.73
CA CYS A 134 -10.26 6.69 2.23
C CYS A 134 -11.47 7.62 2.25
N ASP A 135 -12.69 7.06 2.16
CA ASP A 135 -13.94 7.81 2.06
C ASP A 135 -14.56 8.10 3.44
N ASP A 136 -13.86 7.75 4.54
CA ASP A 136 -14.24 8.02 5.95
C ASP A 136 -15.61 7.46 6.39
N ASP A 137 -16.12 6.45 5.68
CA ASP A 137 -17.38 5.75 6.00
C ASP A 137 -17.29 4.91 7.30
N GLY A 138 -16.07 4.66 7.80
CA GLY A 138 -15.78 3.92 9.03
C GLY A 138 -15.55 4.77 10.28
N GLY A 139 -15.52 6.10 10.16
CA GLY A 139 -15.42 7.04 11.29
C GLY A 139 -14.12 6.99 12.12
N LEU A 140 -13.04 6.39 11.59
CA LEU A 140 -11.77 6.25 12.31
C LEU A 140 -10.86 7.48 12.17
N ALA A 141 -10.94 8.20 11.05
CA ALA A 141 -10.35 9.52 10.72
C ALA A 141 -9.93 9.56 9.24
N ALA A 142 -9.71 10.79 8.75
CA ALA A 142 -9.25 11.03 7.39
C ALA A 142 -7.80 10.52 7.17
N PRO A 143 -7.47 9.96 5.99
CA PRO A 143 -6.12 9.51 5.68
C PRO A 143 -5.09 10.64 5.65
N ASP A 144 -3.88 10.32 6.09
CA ASP A 144 -2.75 11.24 6.15
C ASP A 144 -2.15 11.51 4.77
N ARG A 145 -1.41 12.62 4.70
CA ARG A 145 -0.70 13.03 3.49
C ARG A 145 0.78 12.73 3.64
N PHE A 146 1.39 12.33 2.53
CA PHE A 146 2.80 12.00 2.44
C PHE A 146 3.46 12.78 1.31
N ARG A 147 4.79 12.77 1.31
CA ARG A 147 5.62 13.15 0.16
C ARG A 147 6.81 12.22 0.03
N PHE A 148 7.34 12.16 -1.18
CA PHE A 148 8.64 11.54 -1.42
C PHE A 148 9.77 12.55 -1.23
N ILE A 149 10.81 12.15 -0.53
CA ILE A 149 12.09 12.87 -0.45
C ILE A 149 13.08 12.08 -1.30
N GLN A 150 13.36 12.60 -2.49
CA GLN A 150 14.31 11.99 -3.44
C GLN A 150 15.70 11.87 -2.80
N GLN A 151 16.29 10.67 -2.91
CA GLN A 151 17.66 10.42 -2.48
C GLN A 151 18.64 10.57 -3.66
N ARG A 152 19.90 10.14 -3.47
CA ARG A 152 20.97 10.29 -4.47
C ARG A 152 20.66 9.63 -5.82
N THR A 153 19.79 8.61 -5.84
CA THR A 153 19.36 7.95 -7.07
C THR A 153 17.89 8.29 -7.34
N ALA A 154 17.53 8.41 -8.61
CA ALA A 154 16.19 8.81 -9.02
C ALA A 154 15.09 7.79 -8.67
N MET A 155 15.46 6.57 -8.27
CA MET A 155 14.53 5.49 -7.92
C MET A 155 14.42 5.24 -6.41
N GLU A 156 15.26 5.88 -5.59
CA GLU A 156 15.26 5.73 -4.15
C GLU A 156 14.64 6.96 -3.48
N VAL A 157 13.72 6.72 -2.56
CA VAL A 157 13.03 7.77 -1.81
C VAL A 157 13.03 7.45 -0.32
N GLN A 158 12.96 8.50 0.51
CA GLN A 158 12.31 8.39 1.81
C GLN A 158 10.85 8.81 1.63
N ILE A 159 9.95 8.23 2.41
CA ILE A 159 8.54 8.60 2.41
C ILE A 159 8.27 9.32 3.73
N GLN A 160 7.80 10.56 3.66
CA GLN A 160 7.61 11.42 4.84
C GLN A 160 6.13 11.77 5.00
N GLU A 161 5.60 11.63 6.21
CA GLU A 161 4.28 12.13 6.59
C GLU A 161 4.36 13.65 6.79
N ILE A 162 3.38 14.38 6.27
CA ILE A 162 3.44 15.85 6.11
C ILE A 162 3.27 16.61 7.42
N GLY A 163 2.34 16.20 8.29
CA GLY A 163 2.02 16.91 9.54
C GLY A 163 3.14 16.83 10.57
N SER A 164 3.61 15.63 10.86
CA SER A 164 4.68 15.31 11.82
C SER A 164 6.09 15.53 11.28
N ARG A 165 6.26 15.51 9.94
CA ARG A 165 7.56 15.52 9.25
C ARG A 165 8.44 14.31 9.60
N LEU A 166 7.84 13.22 10.06
CA LEU A 166 8.53 11.95 10.30
C LEU A 166 8.55 11.10 9.04
N CYS A 167 9.61 10.29 8.90
CA CYS A 167 9.78 9.37 7.77
C CYS A 167 9.39 7.96 8.18
N LEU A 168 8.83 7.20 7.23
CA LEU A 168 8.64 5.77 7.41
C LEU A 168 10.00 5.08 7.61
N GLN A 169 10.06 4.17 8.58
CA GLN A 169 11.21 3.35 8.91
C GLN A 169 10.77 1.92 9.20
N ARG A 170 11.44 0.97 8.57
CA ARG A 170 11.33 -0.45 8.89
C ARG A 170 12.02 -0.76 10.23
N GLN A 171 11.31 -1.42 11.13
CA GLN A 171 11.76 -1.88 12.44
C GLN A 171 11.58 -3.40 12.56
N ASN A 172 12.54 -4.08 13.19
CA ASN A 172 12.48 -5.53 13.47
C ASN A 172 12.01 -6.37 12.27
N ASP A 173 12.60 -6.06 11.11
CA ASP A 173 12.33 -6.62 9.80
C ASP A 173 10.96 -6.41 9.15
N ARG A 174 9.87 -6.33 9.91
CA ARG A 174 8.51 -6.31 9.33
C ARG A 174 7.71 -5.05 9.63
N VAL A 175 7.94 -4.41 10.76
CA VAL A 175 7.07 -3.33 11.25
C VAL A 175 7.45 -2.02 10.58
N ILE A 176 6.46 -1.26 10.13
CA ILE A 176 6.67 0.07 9.58
C ILE A 176 6.23 1.12 10.62
N THR A 177 7.17 1.96 11.05
CA THR A 177 6.92 3.03 12.04
C THR A 177 7.40 4.39 11.52
N LEU A 178 6.91 5.47 12.13
CA LEU A 178 7.40 6.82 11.89
C LEU A 178 8.62 7.13 12.76
N GLN A 179 9.68 7.67 12.16
CA GLN A 179 10.93 8.04 12.82
C GLN A 179 11.45 9.38 12.31
N SER A 180 12.39 9.99 13.03
CA SER A 180 13.08 11.18 12.54
C SER A 180 13.78 10.86 11.21
N CYS A 181 13.58 11.70 10.19
CA CYS A 181 14.14 11.47 8.87
C CYS A 181 15.68 11.50 8.90
N ASN A 182 16.31 10.42 8.45
CA ASN A 182 17.76 10.28 8.36
C ASN A 182 18.15 9.62 7.02
N VAL A 183 18.74 10.41 6.11
CA VAL A 183 19.16 9.94 4.77
C VAL A 183 20.22 8.83 4.80
N ALA A 184 20.98 8.72 5.90
CA ALA A 184 21.97 7.66 6.08
C ALA A 184 21.31 6.32 6.49
N GLU A 185 20.08 6.35 7.00
CA GLU A 185 19.39 5.18 7.50
C GLU A 185 18.88 4.31 6.33
N ALA A 186 19.35 3.06 6.25
CA ALA A 186 18.95 2.15 5.18
C ALA A 186 17.49 1.72 5.33
N SER A 187 17.01 1.57 6.55
CA SER A 187 15.63 1.16 6.85
C SER A 187 14.57 2.23 6.53
N GLN A 188 14.97 3.45 6.19
CA GLN A 188 14.09 4.53 5.73
C GLN A 188 14.09 4.71 4.20
N ARG A 189 14.80 3.85 3.45
CA ARG A 189 14.97 3.99 2.01
C ARG A 189 14.13 2.95 1.27
N PHE A 190 13.36 3.41 0.29
CA PHE A 190 12.39 2.62 -0.45
C PHE A 190 12.53 2.84 -1.95
N PHE A 191 12.17 1.81 -2.72
CA PHE A 191 12.18 1.83 -4.18
C PHE A 191 10.85 1.35 -4.73
N ALA A 192 10.50 1.81 -5.93
CA ALA A 192 9.46 1.19 -6.73
C ALA A 192 10.06 -0.01 -7.48
N SER A 193 9.91 -1.23 -6.94
CA SER A 193 10.49 -2.44 -7.55
C SER A 193 9.70 -2.93 -8.77
N SER A 194 8.39 -2.67 -8.78
CA SER A 194 7.51 -2.75 -9.94
C SER A 194 6.76 -1.44 -10.07
N GLY A 195 6.66 -0.87 -11.27
CA GLY A 195 6.00 0.41 -11.50
C GLY A 195 6.90 1.63 -11.20
N ARG A 196 6.29 2.79 -10.95
CA ARG A 196 6.98 4.06 -10.70
C ARG A 196 6.20 4.93 -9.70
N PHE A 197 6.91 5.69 -8.87
CA PHE A 197 6.32 6.71 -8.00
C PHE A 197 5.78 7.91 -8.79
N ALA A 198 4.63 7.73 -9.46
CA ALA A 198 4.01 8.71 -10.32
C ALA A 198 2.48 8.68 -10.21
N TRP A 199 1.85 9.83 -10.42
CA TRP A 199 0.38 9.96 -10.43
C TRP A 199 -0.24 9.08 -11.52
N GLY A 200 -1.33 8.39 -11.18
CA GLY A 200 -2.01 7.46 -12.10
C GLY A 200 -1.24 6.18 -12.41
N GLN A 201 -0.12 5.91 -11.74
CA GLN A 201 0.64 4.67 -11.87
C GLN A 201 0.54 3.87 -10.57
N ARG A 202 0.47 2.54 -10.71
CA ARG A 202 0.61 1.62 -9.58
C ARG A 202 2.09 1.26 -9.37
N PHE A 203 2.47 0.98 -8.14
CA PHE A 203 3.82 0.57 -7.80
C PHE A 203 3.89 -0.30 -6.54
N GLU A 204 4.94 -1.10 -6.43
CA GLU A 204 5.27 -1.87 -5.22
C GLU A 204 6.36 -1.13 -4.45
N ILE A 205 6.19 -0.99 -3.13
CA ILE A 205 7.13 -0.27 -2.28
C ILE A 205 8.07 -1.29 -1.63
N THR A 206 9.30 -1.39 -2.12
CA THR A 206 10.30 -2.35 -1.60
C THR A 206 11.32 -1.65 -0.70
N PRO A 207 11.48 -2.09 0.56
CA PRO A 207 12.53 -1.58 1.44
C PRO A 207 13.94 -1.88 0.92
N ARG A 208 14.88 -0.98 1.16
CA ARG A 208 16.29 -1.20 0.82
C ARG A 208 16.85 -2.42 1.55
N GLY A 209 17.47 -3.31 0.76
CA GLY A 209 18.12 -4.53 1.27
C GLY A 209 17.21 -5.74 1.40
N LEU A 210 15.91 -5.62 1.07
CA LEU A 210 14.94 -6.70 1.14
C LEU A 210 14.32 -6.99 -0.24
N SER A 211 15.14 -7.52 -1.15
CA SER A 211 14.66 -7.92 -2.47
C SER A 211 13.65 -9.06 -2.34
N GLY A 212 12.43 -8.86 -2.86
CA GLY A 212 11.35 -9.84 -2.78
C GLY A 212 10.37 -9.60 -1.64
N GLU A 213 10.56 -8.54 -0.85
CA GLU A 213 9.58 -8.05 0.10
C GLU A 213 9.06 -6.65 -0.31
N CYS A 214 7.83 -6.35 0.09
CA CYS A 214 7.21 -5.05 -0.12
C CYS A 214 6.35 -4.64 1.08
N ILE A 215 6.15 -3.33 1.24
CA ILE A 215 5.21 -2.78 2.19
C ILE A 215 3.80 -3.03 1.67
N THR A 216 2.98 -3.79 2.41
CA THR A 216 1.66 -4.25 1.97
C THR A 216 0.88 -4.87 3.14
N GLN A 217 -0.28 -5.46 2.85
CA GLN A 217 -1.02 -6.36 3.71
C GLN A 217 -0.91 -7.80 3.19
N ARG A 218 -0.77 -8.79 4.08
CA ARG A 218 -0.62 -10.20 3.69
C ARG A 218 -1.89 -10.77 3.05
N HIS A 219 -3.04 -10.31 3.51
CA HIS A 219 -4.36 -10.73 3.06
C HIS A 219 -5.17 -9.51 2.64
N HIS A 220 -6.37 -9.77 2.12
CA HIS A 220 -7.33 -8.71 1.80
C HIS A 220 -7.47 -7.73 2.98
N PRO A 221 -7.35 -6.42 2.73
CA PRO A 221 -7.24 -5.41 3.78
C PRO A 221 -8.52 -5.26 4.61
N LYS A 222 -8.35 -4.85 5.86
CA LYS A 222 -9.43 -4.38 6.75
C LYS A 222 -9.02 -3.07 7.42
N ALA A 223 -10.02 -2.30 7.84
CA ALA A 223 -9.79 -1.04 8.55
C ALA A 223 -9.06 -1.28 9.88
N GLY A 224 -8.06 -0.45 10.17
CA GLY A 224 -7.25 -0.50 11.39
C GLY A 224 -6.07 -1.49 11.33
N GLU A 225 -5.88 -2.21 10.23
CA GLU A 225 -4.74 -3.13 10.11
C GLU A 225 -3.43 -2.37 9.96
N ILE A 226 -2.42 -2.76 10.73
CA ILE A 226 -1.08 -2.16 10.69
C ILE A 226 -0.40 -2.57 9.39
N LEU A 227 0.29 -1.61 8.77
CA LEU A 227 1.06 -1.79 7.57
C LEU A 227 2.40 -2.48 7.89
N GLU A 228 2.69 -3.56 7.18
CA GLU A 228 3.88 -4.38 7.41
C GLU A 228 4.68 -4.60 6.12
N VAL A 229 5.87 -5.18 6.28
CA VAL A 229 6.68 -5.72 5.19
C VAL A 229 6.37 -7.21 5.05
N GLU A 230 5.97 -7.60 3.84
CA GLU A 230 5.59 -8.97 3.51
C GLU A 230 6.29 -9.45 2.24
N PRO A 231 6.42 -10.79 2.04
CA PRO A 231 6.86 -11.34 0.77
C PRO A 231 5.98 -10.85 -0.38
N THR A 232 6.58 -10.20 -1.36
CA THR A 232 5.87 -9.60 -2.49
C THR A 232 5.09 -10.63 -3.30
N ILE A 233 5.60 -11.86 -3.39
CA ILE A 233 4.89 -12.96 -4.07
C ILE A 233 3.56 -13.27 -3.37
N THR A 234 3.55 -13.34 -2.04
CA THR A 234 2.32 -13.57 -1.26
C THR A 234 1.32 -12.43 -1.45
N ALA A 235 1.79 -11.19 -1.37
CA ALA A 235 0.94 -10.02 -1.56
C ALA A 235 0.37 -9.93 -2.98
N ARG A 236 1.13 -10.34 -4.01
CA ARG A 236 0.62 -10.42 -5.39
C ARG A 236 -0.47 -11.47 -5.56
N MET A 237 -0.36 -12.62 -4.88
CA MET A 237 -1.41 -13.65 -4.93
C MET A 237 -2.70 -13.20 -4.24
N SER A 238 -2.60 -12.27 -3.29
CA SER A 238 -3.75 -11.63 -2.63
C SER A 238 -4.18 -10.31 -3.31
N ASP A 239 -3.58 -9.95 -4.44
CA ASP A 239 -3.78 -8.69 -5.16
C ASP A 239 -3.52 -7.41 -4.33
N THR A 240 -2.79 -7.49 -3.22
CA THR A 240 -2.52 -6.38 -2.29
C THR A 240 -1.15 -5.73 -2.47
N SER A 241 -0.28 -6.20 -3.37
CA SER A 241 1.11 -5.72 -3.44
C SER A 241 1.26 -4.27 -3.94
N TYR A 242 0.27 -3.76 -4.68
CA TYR A 242 0.35 -2.49 -5.39
C TYR A 242 -0.31 -1.33 -4.64
N TRP A 243 0.33 -0.17 -4.73
CA TRP A 243 -0.16 1.12 -4.24
C TRP A 243 -0.21 2.14 -5.37
N ASN A 244 -0.99 3.21 -5.20
CA ASN A 244 -0.97 4.37 -6.07
C ASN A 244 -1.08 5.69 -5.27
N LEU A 245 -0.68 6.79 -5.91
CA LEU A 245 -0.89 8.13 -5.38
C LEU A 245 -2.38 8.49 -5.56
N TYR A 246 -3.01 8.99 -4.49
CA TYR A 246 -4.42 9.37 -4.41
C TYR A 246 -4.60 10.81 -3.92
#